data_AF-R9NX84-F1
#
_entry.id   AF-R9NX84-F1
#
_cell.length_a   1.000
_cell.length_b   1.000
_cell.length_c   1.000
_cell.angle_alpha   90.00
_cell.angle_beta   90.00
_cell.angle_gamma   90.00
#
_symmetry.space_group_name_H-M   'P 1'
#
loop_
_entity.id
_entity.type
_entity.pdbx_description
1 polymer ?
#
loop_
_entity_poly.entity_id
_entity_poly.type
_entity_poly.pdbx_seq_one_letter_code
_entity_poly.pdbx_strand_id
1 'polypeptide(L)'
;MDDDDFEVVSPTLDGTGQNGSNPSASNGKQKEIIYDQEVAAKLEDLDAEIDSVQKQIVELQKLKDSVLRERRNVYNAYLKSLRPEGSGSSRILGTDYTVSTFSWSDDIRLAAMSVFGIPSFRFCQEAVINAALDGRNAVVVMPTGGGKSLCYQLPAILKPGLTLVVSPLISLMTDQVFHLQEVGIESELLCGSTSREDSNAILKQIRHGPASDDQQATVTASKTRRNQHQTDGIKLLYVTPERIAKSKTCLSALQSAYEQGRLSRIVIDEARK
;
A
#
# COMPACT_ATOMS: atom_id res chain seq x y z
N MET A 1 32.57 -4.26 2.54
CA MET A 1 33.30 -5.13 1.60
C MET A 1 32.85 -4.66 0.24
N ASP A 2 33.59 -3.65 -0.18
CA ASP A 2 33.95 -3.22 -1.53
C ASP A 2 32.82 -2.92 -2.52
N ASP A 3 32.55 -1.61 -2.57
CA ASP A 3 32.06 -0.88 -3.73
C ASP A 3 33.05 -1.06 -4.89
N ASP A 4 32.61 -1.66 -6.00
CA ASP A 4 33.32 -1.58 -7.28
C ASP A 4 32.54 -0.65 -8.21
N ASP A 5 33.10 0.56 -8.37
CA ASP A 5 32.71 1.59 -9.33
C ASP A 5 32.76 1.05 -10.76
N PHE A 6 31.60 0.91 -11.41
CA PHE A 6 31.51 0.69 -12.85
C PHE A 6 31.65 2.03 -13.58
N GLU A 7 32.85 2.34 -14.06
CA GLU A 7 33.08 3.47 -14.96
C GLU A 7 32.77 3.03 -16.42
N VAL A 8 31.60 3.42 -16.92
CA VAL A 8 31.21 3.23 -18.32
C VAL A 8 31.87 4.30 -19.18
N VAL A 9 32.93 3.95 -19.90
CA VAL A 9 33.53 4.86 -20.89
C VAL A 9 32.87 4.64 -22.25
N SER A 10 32.15 5.67 -22.73
CA SER A 10 31.53 5.70 -24.06
C SER A 10 32.58 6.00 -25.15
N PRO A 11 32.45 5.46 -26.39
CA PRO A 11 33.41 5.75 -27.45
C PRO A 11 33.14 7.14 -28.05
N THR A 12 34.08 8.07 -27.91
CA THR A 12 34.06 9.34 -28.63
C THR A 12 34.72 9.14 -30.00
N LEU A 13 33.93 9.32 -31.06
CA LEU A 13 34.41 9.56 -32.41
C LEU A 13 34.83 11.03 -32.52
N ASP A 14 36.07 11.30 -32.95
CA ASP A 14 36.37 12.44 -33.85
C ASP A 14 37.81 12.40 -34.37
N GLY A 15 37.98 12.86 -35.61
CA GLY A 15 39.24 12.78 -36.36
C GLY A 15 39.98 14.12 -36.55
N THR A 16 41.06 14.00 -37.32
CA THR A 16 41.84 15.05 -38.03
C THR A 16 42.79 15.94 -37.21
N GLY A 17 44.06 16.03 -37.67
CA GLY A 17 45.01 17.09 -37.28
C GLY A 17 46.49 16.67 -37.29
N GLN A 18 47.32 17.39 -38.05
CA GLN A 18 48.71 17.06 -38.43
C GLN A 18 49.81 17.45 -37.40
N ASN A 19 50.97 16.77 -37.57
CA ASN A 19 52.37 17.20 -37.43
C ASN A 19 52.96 17.71 -36.09
N GLY A 20 54.04 17.05 -35.66
CA GLY A 20 55.04 17.60 -34.72
C GLY A 20 56.01 16.54 -34.20
N SER A 21 57.30 16.69 -34.52
CA SER A 21 58.38 15.72 -34.36
C SER A 21 59.14 15.76 -33.01
N ASN A 22 59.33 14.57 -32.42
CA ASN A 22 60.53 14.04 -31.72
C ASN A 22 60.87 14.48 -30.25
N PRO A 23 61.74 13.76 -29.51
CA PRO A 23 61.36 12.68 -28.57
C PRO A 23 62.01 12.78 -27.16
N SER A 24 61.47 12.11 -26.12
CA SER A 24 62.26 11.44 -25.06
C SER A 24 61.40 10.95 -23.87
N ALA A 25 61.41 9.63 -23.69
CA ALA A 25 61.46 8.88 -22.43
C ALA A 25 60.59 9.32 -21.23
N SER A 26 59.52 8.56 -21.00
CA SER A 26 59.15 8.14 -19.64
C SER A 26 58.59 6.72 -19.67
N ASN A 27 59.31 5.79 -19.04
CA ASN A 27 58.94 4.40 -18.80
C ASN A 27 57.62 4.35 -17.98
N GLY A 28 56.49 4.30 -18.66
CA GLY A 28 55.22 3.86 -18.09
C GLY A 28 55.00 2.42 -18.51
N LYS A 29 55.01 1.48 -17.55
CA LYS A 29 54.54 0.11 -17.79
C LYS A 29 53.08 0.20 -18.26
N GLN A 30 52.85 0.14 -19.57
CA GLN A 30 51.54 -0.17 -20.13
C GLN A 30 51.16 -1.54 -19.57
N LYS A 31 50.16 -1.57 -18.68
CA LYS A 31 49.45 -2.80 -18.37
C LYS A 31 48.79 -3.23 -19.68
N GLU A 32 49.40 -4.18 -20.37
CA GLU A 32 48.77 -4.92 -21.46
C GLU A 32 47.49 -5.53 -20.90
N ILE A 33 46.34 -4.94 -21.26
CA ILE A 33 45.04 -5.55 -21.02
C ILE A 33 44.98 -6.72 -21.99
N ILE A 34 45.39 -7.90 -21.54
CA ILE A 34 45.18 -9.14 -22.27
C ILE A 34 43.67 -9.37 -22.21
N TYR A 35 42.96 -9.00 -23.28
CA TYR A 35 41.60 -9.44 -23.50
C TYR A 35 41.64 -10.96 -23.60
N ASP A 36 41.23 -11.64 -22.52
CA ASP A 36 41.01 -13.08 -22.57
C ASP A 36 39.82 -13.33 -23.48
N GLN A 37 40.12 -13.72 -24.71
CA GLN A 37 39.15 -13.93 -25.78
C GLN A 37 38.12 -15.00 -25.39
N GLU A 38 38.47 -15.94 -24.49
CA GLU A 38 37.53 -16.91 -23.94
C GLU A 38 36.54 -16.28 -22.95
N VAL A 39 36.97 -15.31 -22.16
CA VAL A 39 36.10 -14.58 -21.22
C VAL A 39 35.15 -13.68 -21.99
N ALA A 40 35.65 -12.98 -23.01
CA ALA A 40 34.82 -12.14 -23.88
C ALA A 40 33.71 -12.94 -24.59
N ALA A 41 34.05 -14.12 -25.14
CA ALA A 41 33.06 -15.00 -25.78
C ALA A 41 32.01 -15.52 -24.78
N LYS A 42 32.43 -15.90 -23.56
CA LYS A 42 31.49 -16.32 -22.50
C LYS A 42 30.55 -15.21 -22.06
N LEU A 43 31.04 -13.97 -21.99
CA LEU A 43 30.20 -12.81 -21.66
C LEU A 43 29.18 -12.54 -22.76
N GLU A 44 29.57 -12.64 -24.03
CA GLU A 44 28.66 -12.48 -25.17
C GLU A 44 27.56 -13.56 -25.18
N ASP A 45 27.91 -14.81 -24.87
CA ASP A 45 26.93 -15.90 -24.72
C ASP A 45 25.95 -15.64 -23.56
N LEU A 46 26.44 -15.18 -22.41
CA LEU A 46 25.62 -14.84 -21.26
C LEU A 46 24.70 -13.64 -21.54
N ASP A 47 25.19 -12.61 -22.21
CA ASP A 47 24.39 -11.45 -22.60
C ASP A 47 23.28 -11.85 -23.58
N ALA A 48 23.56 -12.76 -24.52
CA ALA A 48 22.57 -13.32 -25.41
C ALA A 48 21.49 -14.13 -24.66
N GLU A 49 21.88 -14.87 -23.62
CA GLU A 49 20.93 -15.58 -22.74
C GLU A 49 20.07 -14.62 -21.92
N ILE A 50 20.67 -13.56 -21.37
CA ILE A 50 19.94 -12.49 -20.66
C ILE A 50 18.91 -11.84 -21.57
N ASP A 51 19.28 -11.49 -22.80
CA ASP A 51 18.38 -10.91 -23.80
C ASP A 51 17.22 -11.86 -24.16
N SER A 52 17.50 -13.16 -24.25
CA SER A 52 16.48 -14.18 -24.46
C SER A 52 15.48 -14.24 -23.30
N VAL A 53 15.97 -14.26 -22.06
CA VAL A 53 15.14 -14.24 -20.86
C VAL A 53 14.31 -12.96 -20.77
N GLN A 54 14.89 -11.80 -21.08
CA GLN A 54 14.17 -10.52 -21.12
C GLN A 54 13.02 -10.54 -22.14
N LYS A 55 13.24 -11.10 -23.34
CA LYS A 55 12.18 -11.27 -24.35
C LYS A 55 11.04 -12.14 -23.82
N GLN A 56 11.36 -13.24 -23.13
CA GLN A 56 10.35 -14.10 -22.51
C GLN A 56 9.54 -13.37 -21.43
N ILE A 57 10.20 -12.57 -20.59
CA ILE A 57 9.50 -11.75 -19.58
C ILE A 57 8.50 -10.80 -20.25
N VAL A 58 8.89 -10.13 -21.32
CA VAL A 58 8.01 -9.23 -22.08
C VAL A 58 6.81 -10.00 -22.65
N GLU A 59 7.02 -11.20 -23.18
CA GLU A 59 5.94 -12.03 -23.72
C GLU A 59 4.98 -12.51 -22.61
N LEU A 60 5.51 -12.96 -21.47
CA LEU A 60 4.71 -13.34 -20.31
C LEU A 60 3.91 -12.16 -19.74
N GLN A 61 4.47 -10.95 -19.74
CA GLN A 61 3.76 -9.73 -19.36
C GLN A 61 2.60 -9.44 -20.33
N LYS A 62 2.81 -9.55 -21.64
CA LYS A 62 1.74 -9.40 -22.64
C LYS A 62 0.63 -10.44 -22.44
N LEU A 63 1.00 -11.69 -22.15
CA LEU A 63 0.05 -12.76 -21.86
C LEU A 63 -0.75 -12.45 -20.59
N LYS A 64 -0.09 -12.05 -19.50
CA LYS A 64 -0.73 -11.61 -18.25
C LYS A 64 -1.78 -10.53 -18.53
N ASP A 65 -1.43 -9.51 -19.31
CA ASP A 65 -2.35 -8.43 -19.65
C ASP A 65 -3.53 -8.93 -20.49
N SER A 66 -3.31 -9.88 -21.39
CA SER A 66 -4.38 -10.51 -22.17
C SER A 66 -5.37 -11.27 -21.28
N VAL A 67 -4.87 -12.08 -20.35
CA VAL A 67 -5.69 -12.83 -19.40
C VAL A 67 -6.47 -11.88 -18.48
N LEU A 68 -5.85 -10.77 -18.04
CA LEU A 68 -6.54 -9.75 -17.25
C LEU A 68 -7.67 -9.07 -18.04
N ARG A 69 -7.47 -8.82 -19.35
CA ARG A 69 -8.53 -8.29 -20.22
C ARG A 69 -9.67 -9.29 -20.39
N GLU A 70 -9.37 -10.55 -20.64
CA GLU A 70 -10.39 -11.60 -20.79
C GLU A 70 -11.20 -11.76 -19.50
N ARG A 71 -10.53 -11.82 -18.34
CA ARG A 71 -11.17 -11.82 -17.02
C ARG A 71 -12.15 -10.65 -16.85
N ARG A 72 -11.75 -9.44 -17.28
CA ARG A 72 -12.62 -8.24 -17.23
C ARG A 72 -13.82 -8.38 -18.14
N ASN A 73 -13.66 -8.93 -19.33
CA ASN A 73 -14.76 -9.14 -20.27
C ASN A 73 -15.80 -10.12 -19.73
N VAL A 74 -15.36 -11.25 -19.16
CA VAL A 74 -16.23 -12.22 -18.50
C VAL A 74 -17.00 -11.56 -17.35
N TYR A 75 -16.32 -10.74 -16.55
CA TYR A 75 -16.96 -10.02 -15.45
C TYR A 75 -18.03 -9.03 -15.93
N ASN A 76 -17.73 -8.23 -16.95
CA ASN A 76 -18.68 -7.28 -17.52
C ASN A 76 -19.90 -7.97 -18.13
N ALA A 77 -19.72 -9.13 -18.77
CA ALA A 77 -20.82 -9.95 -19.28
C ALA A 77 -21.70 -10.47 -18.14
N TYR A 78 -21.10 -10.95 -17.05
CA TYR A 78 -21.83 -11.38 -15.85
C TYR A 78 -22.63 -10.23 -15.23
N LEU A 79 -22.04 -9.04 -15.06
CA LEU A 79 -22.76 -7.87 -14.54
C LEU A 79 -23.92 -7.42 -15.43
N LYS A 80 -23.77 -7.50 -16.76
CA LYS A 80 -24.88 -7.25 -17.69
C LYS A 80 -26.00 -8.27 -17.52
N SER A 81 -25.67 -9.54 -17.33
CA SER A 81 -26.66 -10.62 -17.10
C SER A 81 -27.44 -10.47 -15.78
N LEU A 82 -26.87 -9.78 -14.80
CA LEU A 82 -27.52 -9.49 -13.51
C LEU A 82 -28.50 -8.30 -13.57
N ARG A 83 -28.55 -7.54 -14.68
CA ARG A 83 -29.53 -6.46 -14.84
C ARG A 83 -30.88 -7.06 -15.24
N PRO A 84 -31.96 -6.87 -14.46
CA PRO A 84 -33.29 -7.31 -14.86
C PRO A 84 -33.73 -6.55 -16.11
N GLU A 85 -34.07 -7.27 -17.18
CA GLU A 85 -34.73 -6.68 -18.35
C GLU A 85 -36.13 -6.22 -17.93
N GLY A 86 -36.35 -4.91 -17.83
CA GLY A 86 -37.69 -4.36 -17.57
C GLY A 86 -37.80 -3.04 -16.80
N SER A 87 -36.72 -2.36 -16.39
CA SER A 87 -36.82 -1.01 -15.79
C SER A 87 -36.38 0.08 -16.77
N GLY A 88 -37.32 0.55 -17.59
CA GLY A 88 -37.23 1.72 -18.47
C GLY A 88 -37.16 3.06 -17.73
N SER A 89 -36.32 3.15 -16.70
CA SER A 89 -35.85 4.40 -16.12
C SER A 89 -34.36 4.24 -15.98
N SER A 90 -33.59 5.10 -16.64
CA SER A 90 -32.14 5.23 -16.44
C SER A 90 -31.89 5.66 -14.99
N ARG A 91 -32.04 4.73 -14.05
CA ARG A 91 -31.36 4.80 -12.77
C ARG A 91 -29.91 4.58 -13.15
N ILE A 92 -29.11 5.63 -13.16
CA ILE A 92 -27.66 5.54 -13.25
C ILE A 92 -27.25 4.49 -12.21
N LEU A 93 -26.94 3.28 -12.68
CA LEU A 93 -26.86 2.08 -11.86
C LEU A 93 -25.48 2.06 -11.22
N GLY A 94 -25.26 2.99 -10.30
CA GLY A 94 -24.00 3.16 -9.58
C GLY A 94 -22.81 3.56 -10.46
N THR A 95 -21.77 4.06 -9.81
CA THR A 95 -20.45 4.19 -10.41
C THR A 95 -19.86 2.79 -10.57
N ASP A 96 -19.35 2.45 -11.75
CA ASP A 96 -18.63 1.19 -11.96
C ASP A 96 -17.19 1.34 -11.47
N TYR A 97 -16.93 0.82 -10.27
CA TYR A 97 -15.61 0.88 -9.62
C TYR A 97 -14.59 -0.12 -10.19
N THR A 98 -14.96 -0.95 -11.18
CA THR A 98 -14.07 -1.96 -11.77
C THR A 98 -13.34 -1.50 -13.04
N VAL A 99 -13.85 -0.46 -13.70
CA VAL A 99 -13.32 0.05 -14.99
C VAL A 99 -12.90 1.51 -14.94
N SER A 100 -13.34 2.27 -13.94
CA SER A 100 -13.10 3.71 -13.87
C SER A 100 -11.74 4.01 -13.23
N THR A 101 -10.94 4.86 -13.88
CA THR A 101 -9.80 5.53 -13.24
C THR A 101 -10.32 6.67 -12.37
N PHE A 102 -9.98 6.66 -11.08
CA PHE A 102 -10.36 7.69 -10.11
C PHE A 102 -9.17 8.61 -9.84
N SER A 103 -9.44 9.79 -9.28
CA SER A 103 -8.38 10.76 -8.93
C SER A 103 -7.36 10.21 -7.92
N TRP A 104 -7.75 9.21 -7.11
CA TRP A 104 -6.92 8.55 -6.10
C TRP A 104 -6.33 7.20 -6.56
N SER A 105 -6.48 6.83 -7.85
CA SER A 105 -6.05 5.52 -8.35
C SER A 105 -4.54 5.30 -8.25
N ASP A 106 -3.73 6.35 -8.37
CA ASP A 106 -2.27 6.25 -8.17
C ASP A 106 -1.92 6.15 -6.68
N ASP A 107 -2.59 6.94 -5.84
CA ASP A 107 -2.38 6.94 -4.38
C ASP A 107 -2.64 5.57 -3.76
N ILE A 108 -3.71 4.87 -4.19
CA ILE A 108 -4.00 3.52 -3.69
C ILE A 108 -2.88 2.53 -4.07
N ARG A 109 -2.31 2.63 -5.28
CA ARG A 109 -1.25 1.72 -5.73
C ARG A 109 0.05 2.00 -5.00
N LEU A 110 0.40 3.28 -4.86
CA LEU A 110 1.58 3.72 -4.12
C LEU A 110 1.50 3.27 -2.66
N ALA A 111 0.40 3.57 -1.96
CA ALA A 111 0.23 3.19 -0.56
C ALA A 111 0.19 1.67 -0.35
N ALA A 112 -0.44 0.91 -1.26
CA ALA A 112 -0.46 -0.55 -1.20
C ALA A 112 0.96 -1.14 -1.30
N MET A 113 1.80 -0.58 -2.16
CA MET A 113 3.18 -1.02 -2.33
C MET A 113 4.07 -0.54 -1.18
N SER A 114 4.03 0.75 -0.83
CA SER A 114 4.97 1.35 0.13
C SER A 114 4.69 0.95 1.57
N VAL A 115 3.42 0.75 1.94
CA VAL A 115 3.02 0.45 3.33
C VAL A 115 2.82 -1.04 3.55
N PHE A 116 2.18 -1.74 2.60
CA PHE A 116 1.82 -3.15 2.75
C PHE A 116 2.67 -4.10 1.90
N GLY A 117 3.57 -3.60 1.05
CA GLY A 117 4.39 -4.44 0.16
C GLY A 117 3.58 -5.21 -0.90
N ILE A 118 2.40 -4.71 -1.27
CA ILE A 118 1.48 -5.39 -2.19
C ILE A 118 1.67 -4.83 -3.61
N PRO A 119 2.23 -5.61 -4.55
CA PRO A 119 2.55 -5.12 -5.90
C PRO A 119 1.32 -5.02 -6.81
N SER A 120 0.23 -5.71 -6.49
CA SER A 120 -1.01 -5.69 -7.28
C SER A 120 -2.21 -6.16 -6.46
N PHE A 121 -3.37 -5.57 -6.73
CA PHE A 121 -4.62 -5.96 -6.10
C PHE A 121 -5.14 -7.31 -6.60
N ARG A 122 -5.68 -8.10 -5.67
CA ARG A 122 -6.47 -9.29 -5.97
C ARG A 122 -7.85 -8.89 -6.50
N PHE A 123 -8.59 -9.89 -6.95
CA PHE A 123 -9.93 -9.70 -7.49
C PHE A 123 -10.82 -8.85 -6.58
N CYS A 124 -11.53 -7.89 -7.17
CA CYS A 124 -12.46 -6.98 -6.50
C CYS A 124 -11.87 -6.05 -5.42
N GLN A 125 -10.62 -6.22 -4.97
CA GLN A 125 -10.06 -5.38 -3.92
C GLN A 125 -10.05 -3.91 -4.33
N GLU A 126 -9.51 -3.60 -5.51
CA GLU A 126 -9.45 -2.23 -6.03
C GLU A 126 -10.84 -1.59 -6.15
N ALA A 127 -11.83 -2.35 -6.65
CA ALA A 127 -13.20 -1.86 -6.78
C ALA A 127 -13.84 -1.55 -5.41
N VAL A 128 -13.61 -2.40 -4.40
CA VAL A 128 -14.09 -2.17 -3.03
C VAL A 128 -13.40 -0.95 -2.40
N ILE A 129 -12.09 -0.82 -2.59
CA ILE A 129 -11.30 0.33 -2.12
C ILE A 129 -11.82 1.62 -2.75
N ASN A 130 -12.06 1.63 -4.07
CA ASN A 130 -12.59 2.77 -4.78
C ASN A 130 -14.00 3.14 -4.29
N ALA A 131 -14.89 2.17 -4.10
CA ALA A 131 -16.22 2.39 -3.54
C ALA A 131 -16.14 2.97 -2.11
N ALA A 132 -15.20 2.46 -1.30
CA ALA A 132 -14.96 2.97 0.03
C ALA A 132 -14.48 4.43 -0.02
N LEU A 133 -13.49 4.75 -0.85
CA LEU A 133 -12.95 6.10 -1.02
C LEU A 133 -13.98 7.10 -1.58
N ASP A 134 -14.91 6.63 -2.42
CA ASP A 134 -16.06 7.42 -2.88
C ASP A 134 -17.16 7.61 -1.81
N GLY A 135 -16.96 7.08 -0.61
CA GLY A 135 -17.90 7.24 0.51
C GLY A 135 -19.18 6.41 0.37
N ARG A 136 -19.17 5.34 -0.45
CA ARG A 136 -20.31 4.44 -0.59
C ARG A 136 -20.33 3.35 0.48
N ASN A 137 -21.54 2.93 0.82
CA ASN A 137 -21.77 1.74 1.64
C ASN A 137 -21.60 0.49 0.76
N ALA A 138 -20.81 -0.47 1.23
CA ALA A 138 -20.51 -1.69 0.49
C ALA A 138 -20.66 -2.92 1.39
N VAL A 139 -21.25 -3.99 0.84
CA VAL A 139 -21.24 -5.33 1.43
C VAL A 139 -20.23 -6.16 0.64
N VAL A 140 -19.20 -6.66 1.33
CA VAL A 140 -18.06 -7.31 0.69
C VAL A 140 -18.10 -8.81 0.99
N VAL A 141 -18.34 -9.62 -0.04
CA VAL A 141 -18.33 -11.08 0.06
C VAL A 141 -17.08 -11.61 -0.62
N MET A 142 -16.09 -12.02 0.19
CA MET A 142 -14.84 -12.59 -0.30
C MET A 142 -14.47 -13.83 0.54
N PRO A 143 -13.85 -14.85 -0.07
CA PRO A 143 -13.39 -16.04 0.66
C PRO A 143 -12.38 -15.66 1.75
N THR A 144 -12.19 -16.56 2.72
CA THR A 144 -11.10 -16.45 3.70
C THR A 144 -9.76 -16.40 2.97
N GLY A 145 -8.86 -15.55 3.44
CA GLY A 145 -7.60 -15.28 2.73
C GLY A 145 -7.75 -14.42 1.46
N GLY A 146 -8.96 -14.02 1.05
CA GLY A 146 -9.19 -13.13 -0.11
C GLY A 146 -8.61 -11.72 0.03
N GLY A 147 -8.08 -11.35 1.20
CA GLY A 147 -7.50 -10.03 1.47
C GLY A 147 -8.53 -8.95 1.77
N LYS A 148 -9.60 -9.30 2.53
CA LYS A 148 -10.65 -8.36 2.94
C LYS A 148 -10.12 -7.19 3.77
N SER A 149 -9.13 -7.44 4.62
CA SER A 149 -8.57 -6.43 5.52
C SER A 149 -8.01 -5.22 4.78
N LEU A 150 -7.26 -5.47 3.70
CA LEU A 150 -6.71 -4.42 2.84
C LEU A 150 -7.80 -3.48 2.30
N CYS A 151 -8.99 -4.01 1.99
CA CYS A 151 -10.08 -3.25 1.40
C CYS A 151 -10.59 -2.11 2.30
N TYR A 152 -10.38 -2.19 3.62
CA TYR A 152 -10.72 -1.12 4.55
C TYR A 152 -9.51 -0.46 5.20
N GLN A 153 -8.38 -1.16 5.33
CA GLN A 153 -7.13 -0.61 5.85
C GLN A 153 -6.56 0.45 4.91
N LEU A 154 -6.57 0.20 3.60
CA LEU A 154 -6.03 1.15 2.64
C LEU A 154 -6.83 2.46 2.58
N PRO A 155 -8.19 2.44 2.52
CA PRO A 155 -8.97 3.66 2.66
C PRO A 155 -8.78 4.39 3.99
N ALA A 156 -8.50 3.67 5.08
CA ALA A 156 -8.31 4.26 6.41
C ALA A 156 -7.02 5.09 6.51
N ILE A 157 -5.96 4.71 5.79
CA ILE A 157 -4.71 5.48 5.78
C ILE A 157 -4.73 6.63 4.78
N LEU A 158 -5.48 6.50 3.68
CA LEU A 158 -5.55 7.50 2.61
C LEU A 158 -6.51 8.66 2.91
N LYS A 159 -7.50 8.44 3.80
CA LYS A 159 -8.41 9.50 4.24
C LYS A 159 -8.08 9.95 5.66
N PRO A 160 -8.26 11.25 5.95
CA PRO A 160 -8.16 11.73 7.32
C PRO A 160 -9.27 11.13 8.18
N GLY A 161 -9.00 11.03 9.48
CA GLY A 161 -9.93 10.53 10.48
C GLY A 161 -9.77 9.06 10.83
N LEU A 162 -10.58 8.66 11.79
CA LEU A 162 -10.64 7.36 12.43
C LEU A 162 -11.56 6.41 11.66
N THR A 163 -11.06 5.23 11.33
CA THR A 163 -11.85 4.08 10.89
C THR A 163 -12.12 3.15 12.07
N LEU A 164 -13.39 2.97 12.42
CA LEU A 164 -13.83 2.01 13.43
C LEU A 164 -14.02 0.63 12.80
N VAL A 165 -13.35 -0.39 13.31
CA VAL A 165 -13.49 -1.78 12.88
C VAL A 165 -14.12 -2.61 14.00
N VAL A 166 -15.33 -3.11 13.77
CA VAL A 166 -16.02 -4.00 14.69
C VAL A 166 -15.77 -5.44 14.26
N SER A 167 -15.14 -6.25 15.11
CA SER A 167 -14.84 -7.66 14.80
C SER A 167 -15.08 -8.53 16.04
N PRO A 168 -15.65 -9.75 15.88
CA PRO A 168 -15.92 -10.64 17.00
C PRO A 168 -14.70 -11.44 17.47
N LEU A 169 -13.63 -11.52 16.68
CA LEU A 169 -12.48 -12.40 16.95
C LEU A 169 -11.28 -11.61 17.48
N ILE A 170 -11.09 -11.62 18.81
CA ILE A 170 -10.00 -10.87 19.46
C ILE A 170 -8.62 -11.26 18.92
N SER A 171 -8.34 -12.55 18.71
CA SER A 171 -7.05 -12.99 18.16
C SER A 171 -6.75 -12.37 16.80
N LEU A 172 -7.75 -12.36 15.90
CA LEU A 172 -7.64 -11.74 14.59
C LEU A 172 -7.38 -10.24 14.71
N MET A 173 -8.11 -9.56 15.61
CA MET A 173 -7.93 -8.12 15.84
C MET A 173 -6.53 -7.80 16.34
N THR A 174 -6.01 -8.58 17.29
CA THR A 174 -4.65 -8.42 17.83
C THR A 174 -3.60 -8.57 16.73
N ASP A 175 -3.73 -9.60 15.89
CA ASP A 175 -2.80 -9.83 14.77
C ASP A 175 -2.83 -8.67 13.76
N GLN A 176 -4.03 -8.14 13.46
CA GLN A 176 -4.16 -6.98 12.56
C GLN A 176 -3.54 -5.71 13.15
N VAL A 177 -3.81 -5.40 14.42
CA VAL A 177 -3.25 -4.21 15.08
C VAL A 177 -1.74 -4.30 15.17
N PHE A 178 -1.21 -5.47 15.54
CA PHE A 178 0.23 -5.68 15.59
C PHE A 178 0.89 -5.41 14.23
N HIS A 179 0.36 -5.98 13.15
CA HIS A 179 0.90 -5.78 11.81
C HIS A 179 0.83 -4.32 11.34
N LEU A 180 -0.28 -3.63 11.64
CA LEU A 180 -0.45 -2.21 11.32
C LEU A 180 0.56 -1.33 12.09
N GLN A 181 0.80 -1.63 13.37
CA GLN A 181 1.79 -0.91 14.19
C GLN A 181 3.23 -1.18 13.72
N GLU A 182 3.55 -2.39 13.24
CA GLU A 182 4.86 -2.73 12.67
C GLU A 182 5.17 -1.87 11.43
N VAL A 183 4.18 -1.62 10.58
CA VAL A 183 4.32 -0.75 9.40
C VAL A 183 4.15 0.75 9.72
N GLY A 184 4.06 1.11 11.01
CA GLY A 184 4.02 2.49 11.47
C GLY A 184 2.63 3.15 11.42
N ILE A 185 1.55 2.38 11.25
CA ILE A 185 0.18 2.91 11.29
C ILE A 185 -0.33 2.92 12.73
N GLU A 186 -0.72 4.11 13.22
CA GLU A 186 -1.38 4.27 14.52
C GLU A 186 -2.72 3.52 14.53
N SER A 187 -2.76 2.41 15.25
CA SER A 187 -3.92 1.54 15.37
C SER A 187 -4.03 0.98 16.77
N GLU A 188 -5.27 0.83 17.26
CA GLU A 188 -5.55 0.49 18.66
C GLU A 188 -6.63 -0.58 18.80
N LEU A 189 -6.62 -1.29 19.93
CA LEU A 189 -7.53 -2.39 20.26
C LEU A 189 -8.30 -2.12 21.55
N LEU A 190 -9.63 -2.11 21.49
CA LEU A 190 -10.52 -2.07 22.65
C LEU A 190 -11.35 -3.36 22.76
N CYS A 191 -10.93 -4.25 23.64
CA CYS A 191 -11.63 -5.49 23.95
C CYS A 191 -11.77 -5.69 25.47
N GLY A 192 -12.35 -6.81 25.90
CA GLY A 192 -12.57 -7.11 27.32
C GLY A 192 -11.29 -7.27 28.15
N SER A 193 -10.17 -7.61 27.50
CA SER A 193 -8.86 -7.76 28.14
C SER A 193 -8.00 -6.49 28.11
N THR A 194 -8.43 -5.42 27.45
CA THR A 194 -7.70 -4.14 27.47
C THR A 194 -7.70 -3.58 28.90
N SER A 195 -6.53 -3.18 29.41
CA SER A 195 -6.41 -2.60 30.75
C SER A 195 -7.26 -1.32 30.87
N ARG A 196 -7.55 -0.91 32.11
CA ARG A 196 -8.34 0.32 32.33
C ARG A 196 -7.53 1.55 31.93
N GLU A 197 -6.24 1.52 32.20
CA GLU A 197 -5.26 2.56 31.90
C GLU A 197 -5.18 2.78 30.39
N ASP A 198 -4.94 1.71 29.62
CA ASP A 198 -4.86 1.77 28.15
C ASP A 198 -6.21 2.16 27.56
N SER A 199 -7.31 1.59 28.06
CA SER A 199 -8.66 1.96 27.63
C SER A 199 -8.92 3.46 27.79
N ASN A 200 -8.52 4.04 28.93
CA ASN A 200 -8.71 5.46 29.18
C ASN A 200 -7.82 6.33 28.29
N ALA A 201 -6.57 5.90 28.04
CA ALA A 201 -5.66 6.60 27.14
C ALA A 201 -6.20 6.64 25.70
N ILE A 202 -6.61 5.49 25.16
CA ILE A 202 -7.20 5.36 23.82
C ILE A 202 -8.46 6.22 23.71
N LEU A 203 -9.38 6.13 24.68
CA LEU A 203 -10.62 6.91 24.67
C LEU A 203 -10.37 8.42 24.77
N LYS A 204 -9.32 8.84 25.50
CA LYS A 204 -8.91 10.24 25.56
C LYS A 204 -8.39 10.73 24.20
N GLN A 205 -7.54 9.95 23.53
CA GLN A 205 -7.07 10.25 22.18
C GLN A 205 -8.23 10.35 21.18
N ILE A 206 -9.20 9.44 21.24
CA ILE A 206 -10.39 9.49 20.36
C ILE A 206 -11.21 10.76 20.62
N ARG A 207 -11.38 11.18 21.89
CA ARG A 207 -12.18 12.36 22.26
C ARG A 207 -11.55 13.68 21.80
N HIS A 208 -10.24 13.81 21.97
CA HIS A 208 -9.53 15.07 21.74
C HIS A 208 -8.82 15.13 20.37
N GLY A 209 -8.68 14.00 19.68
CA GLY A 209 -7.88 13.91 18.47
C GLY A 209 -6.38 13.79 18.77
N PRO A 210 -5.53 13.85 17.73
CA PRO A 210 -4.09 13.95 17.95
C PRO A 210 -3.78 15.18 18.80
N ALA A 211 -2.80 15.05 19.69
CA ALA A 211 -2.37 16.19 20.50
C ALA A 211 -1.81 17.26 19.56
N SER A 212 -2.48 18.40 19.44
CA SER A 212 -1.88 19.59 18.85
C SER A 212 -0.62 19.89 19.66
N ASP A 213 0.54 19.95 19.00
CA ASP A 213 1.89 20.11 19.58
C ASP A 213 2.12 21.40 20.40
N ASP A 214 1.07 22.14 20.81
CA ASP A 214 1.21 23.43 21.45
C ASP A 214 1.42 23.39 22.98
N GLN A 215 1.22 22.26 23.68
CA GLN A 215 1.38 22.23 25.15
C GLN A 215 1.79 20.87 25.73
N GLN A 216 3.02 20.39 25.50
CA GLN A 216 3.72 19.50 26.45
C GLN A 216 5.20 19.23 26.09
N ALA A 217 6.00 20.28 25.97
CA ALA A 217 7.45 20.17 26.06
C ALA A 217 7.92 20.21 27.53
N THR A 218 7.46 19.29 28.39
CA THR A 218 8.11 19.08 29.70
C THR A 218 7.84 17.69 30.28
N VAL A 219 8.95 16.98 30.53
CA VAL A 219 9.15 15.84 31.45
C VAL A 219 8.62 14.47 30.99
N THR A 220 9.41 13.77 30.17
CA THR A 220 10.24 12.61 30.60
C THR A 220 10.70 11.87 29.34
N ALA A 221 11.99 11.93 29.06
CA ALA A 221 12.62 11.17 28.00
C ALA A 221 12.66 9.68 28.36
N SER A 222 12.12 8.80 27.52
CA SER A 222 12.69 7.47 27.18
C SER A 222 11.72 6.60 26.38
N LYS A 223 11.81 6.68 25.05
CA LYS A 223 12.03 5.53 24.15
C LYS A 223 11.94 6.00 22.71
N THR A 224 13.09 5.93 22.04
CA THR A 224 13.24 5.74 20.60
C THR A 224 12.58 6.79 19.71
N ARG A 225 13.40 7.75 19.26
CA ARG A 225 13.18 8.55 18.06
C ARG A 225 12.86 7.61 16.88
N ARG A 226 11.58 7.36 16.61
CA ARG A 226 11.09 6.93 15.30
C ARG A 226 10.55 8.17 14.61
N ASN A 227 10.88 8.26 13.33
CA ASN A 227 10.66 9.36 12.39
C ASN A 227 9.45 10.24 12.71
N GLN A 228 9.65 11.56 12.60
CA GLN A 228 8.59 12.56 12.51
C GLN A 228 7.63 12.20 11.36
N HIS A 229 6.64 11.37 11.65
CA HIS A 229 5.34 11.45 11.00
C HIS A 229 4.46 12.21 11.97
N GLN A 230 4.00 13.36 11.50
CA GLN A 230 2.97 14.17 12.12
C GLN A 230 1.85 13.22 12.57
N THR A 231 1.61 13.13 13.87
CA THR A 231 0.67 12.15 14.43
C THR A 231 -0.74 12.58 14.05
N ASP A 232 -1.30 11.98 13.00
CA ASP A 232 -2.68 12.19 12.56
C ASP A 232 -3.70 11.56 13.53
N GLY A 233 -3.22 11.00 14.65
CA GLY A 233 -3.97 10.25 15.63
C GLY A 233 -4.31 8.84 15.12
N ILE A 234 -5.09 8.13 15.93
CA ILE A 234 -5.49 6.75 15.64
C ILE A 234 -6.23 6.68 14.30
N LYS A 235 -5.67 5.95 13.32
CA LYS A 235 -6.27 5.69 12.01
C LYS A 235 -7.26 4.55 12.04
N LEU A 236 -6.94 3.48 12.78
CA LEU A 236 -7.80 2.30 12.93
C LEU A 236 -8.04 1.95 14.39
N LEU A 237 -9.30 1.81 14.77
CA LEU A 237 -9.69 1.30 16.09
C LEU A 237 -10.46 0.00 15.94
N TYR A 238 -9.87 -1.10 16.41
CA TYR A 238 -10.52 -2.39 16.47
C TYR A 238 -11.29 -2.53 17.79
N VAL A 239 -12.58 -2.89 17.73
CA VAL A 239 -13.46 -2.99 18.90
C VAL A 239 -14.33 -4.24 18.82
N THR A 240 -14.57 -4.91 19.96
CA THR A 240 -15.52 -6.02 19.98
C THR A 240 -16.98 -5.51 20.04
N PRO A 241 -17.96 -6.26 19.51
CA PRO A 241 -19.37 -5.85 19.55
C PRO A 241 -19.86 -5.55 20.98
N GLU A 242 -19.44 -6.35 21.96
CA GLU A 242 -19.84 -6.18 23.36
C GLU A 242 -19.31 -4.87 23.94
N ARG A 243 -18.12 -4.43 23.52
CA ARG A 243 -17.52 -3.20 23.99
C ARG A 243 -18.29 -1.99 23.48
N ILE A 244 -18.76 -2.02 22.23
CA ILE A 244 -19.67 -0.99 21.68
C ILE A 244 -21.01 -1.01 22.41
N ALA A 245 -21.61 -2.19 22.61
CA ALA A 245 -22.94 -2.31 23.21
C ALA A 245 -23.00 -1.94 24.70
N LYS A 246 -21.94 -2.26 25.47
CA LYS A 246 -21.95 -2.13 26.94
C LYS A 246 -21.23 -0.89 27.45
N SER A 247 -20.34 -0.26 26.68
CA SER A 247 -19.53 0.87 27.14
C SER A 247 -20.07 2.22 26.68
N LYS A 248 -20.81 2.90 27.57
CA LYS A 248 -21.26 4.29 27.35
C LYS A 248 -20.08 5.25 27.10
N THR A 249 -18.95 5.04 27.78
CA THR A 249 -17.76 5.88 27.63
C THR A 249 -17.13 5.73 26.24
N CYS A 250 -17.14 4.51 25.69
CA CYS A 250 -16.70 4.24 24.32
C CYS A 250 -17.59 4.96 23.31
N LEU A 251 -18.91 4.77 23.41
CA LEU A 251 -19.88 5.43 22.55
C LEU A 251 -19.77 6.96 22.61
N SER A 252 -19.64 7.53 23.81
CA SER A 252 -19.46 8.98 23.97
C SER A 252 -18.14 9.49 23.36
N ALA A 253 -17.07 8.69 23.37
CA ALA A 253 -15.83 9.07 22.71
C ALA A 253 -15.97 9.06 21.18
N LEU A 254 -16.59 8.01 20.63
CA LEU A 254 -16.88 7.89 19.20
C LEU A 254 -17.83 8.98 18.71
N GLN A 255 -18.84 9.33 19.51
CA GLN A 255 -19.75 10.43 19.22
C GLN A 255 -19.01 11.77 19.16
N SER A 256 -18.12 12.04 20.12
CA SER A 256 -17.27 13.25 20.09
C SER A 256 -16.40 13.29 18.83
N ALA A 257 -15.81 12.15 18.42
CA ALA A 257 -15.04 12.08 17.19
C ALA A 257 -15.90 12.32 15.93
N TYR A 258 -17.14 11.81 15.90
CA TYR A 258 -18.09 12.05 14.81
C TYR A 258 -18.53 13.51 14.72
N GLU A 259 -18.87 14.14 15.85
CA GLU A 259 -19.26 15.56 15.92
C GLU A 259 -18.12 16.49 15.49
N GLN A 260 -16.87 16.08 15.69
CA GLN A 260 -15.67 16.79 15.22
C GLN A 260 -15.29 16.45 13.76
N GLY A 261 -16.09 15.65 13.04
CA GLY A 261 -15.80 15.25 11.67
C GLY A 261 -14.60 14.31 11.51
N ARG A 262 -14.13 13.71 12.61
CA ARG A 262 -12.97 12.80 12.64
C ARG A 262 -13.35 11.33 12.51
N LEU A 263 -14.60 10.92 12.70
CA LEU A 263 -15.02 9.54 12.43
C LEU A 263 -15.32 9.38 10.93
N SER A 264 -14.40 8.75 10.19
CA SER A 264 -14.49 8.68 8.72
C SER A 264 -15.25 7.46 8.22
N ARG A 265 -15.16 6.31 8.91
CA ARG A 265 -15.76 5.06 8.47
C ARG A 265 -16.04 4.09 9.61
N ILE A 266 -17.06 3.27 9.41
CA ILE A 266 -17.34 2.08 10.22
C ILE A 266 -17.23 0.84 9.33
N VAL A 267 -16.50 -0.15 9.80
CA VAL A 267 -16.28 -1.45 9.17
C VAL A 267 -16.83 -2.51 10.11
N ILE A 268 -17.66 -3.41 9.56
CA ILE A 268 -18.17 -4.57 10.29
C ILE A 268 -17.50 -5.80 9.68
N ASP A 269 -16.54 -6.34 10.40
CA ASP A 269 -15.84 -7.56 10.02
C ASP A 269 -16.63 -8.79 10.50
N GLU A 270 -16.53 -9.88 9.74
CA GLU A 270 -17.28 -11.12 10.01
C GLU A 270 -18.80 -10.93 10.16
N ALA A 271 -19.41 -10.05 9.36
CA ALA A 271 -20.84 -9.67 9.41
C ALA A 271 -21.87 -10.82 9.22
N ARG A 272 -21.42 -12.07 9.07
CA ARG A 272 -22.29 -13.26 9.06
C ARG A 272 -22.60 -13.80 10.46
N LYS A 273 -21.89 -13.33 11.49
CA LYS A 273 -22.09 -13.72 12.89
C LYS A 273 -22.89 -12.65 13.61
#